data_AF-F2CZP5-F1
#
_entry.id   AF-F2CZP5-F1
#
_cell.length_a   1.000
_cell.length_b   1.000
_cell.length_c   1.000
_cell.angle_alpha   90.00
_cell.angle_beta   90.00
_cell.angle_gamma   90.00
#
_symmetry.space_group_name_H-M   'P 1'
#
loop_
_entity.id
_entity.type
_entity.pdbx_description
1 polymer ?
#
loop_
_entity_poly.entity_id
_entity_poly.type
_entity_poly.pdbx_seq_one_letter_code
_entity_poly.pdbx_strand_id
1 'polypeptide(L)'
;GQHFGLGSETRQTATWVPDPYAIEIGKPAPAGYDERWFINVHAIDTRGAPDKLACAECRCDFYNVTVDEAGSRIGNGYVGGLHCCYDSTRCRVDGAFANNGEPPRKLFLRYTVSWLDWSDAVHVPVRIYILDVTDTALFDGNPNPYCKVEYRVDECSSEDRAKNNCVDMKTTEEMVSHGGDLVYAVAHLHRGGLGSSLHGQDGRLLCKSMPIYGTGQEAGNEEGYIVGMSTCYPEPGTVKVSDGEVLTIVSNYSSERQHTGVMGHFYILVADQQEQALNKPTLCFSFPYSWCLPSWMWSNQM
;
A
#
# COMPACT_ATOMS: atom_id res chain seq x y z
N GLY A 1 14.50 -2.55 2.18
CA GLY A 1 13.30 -2.48 1.34
C GLY A 1 12.16 -1.88 2.14
N GLN A 2 10.96 -1.82 1.58
CA GLN A 2 9.76 -1.44 2.31
C GLN A 2 9.12 -2.70 2.90
N HIS A 3 9.30 -2.90 4.21
CA HIS A 3 8.95 -4.16 4.89
C HIS A 3 7.61 -4.12 5.62
N PHE A 4 7.13 -2.94 5.98
CA PHE A 4 5.90 -2.74 6.72
C PHE A 4 5.22 -1.49 6.21
N GLY A 5 4.03 -1.65 5.64
CA GLY A 5 3.18 -0.54 5.19
C GLY A 5 3.70 0.28 4.01
N LEU A 6 2.79 0.57 3.09
CA LEU A 6 2.88 1.49 1.96
C LEU A 6 2.19 2.83 2.25
N GLY A 7 1.18 2.84 3.13
CA GLY A 7 0.44 4.04 3.49
C GLY A 7 -0.77 3.79 4.38
N SER A 8 -1.94 4.22 3.92
CA SER A 8 -3.19 4.21 4.69
C SER A 8 -3.66 2.82 5.08
N GLU A 9 -3.27 1.77 4.37
CA GLU A 9 -3.61 0.38 4.69
C GLU A 9 -3.02 -0.10 6.02
N THR A 10 -2.06 0.63 6.59
CA THR A 10 -1.50 0.39 7.95
C THR A 10 -2.07 1.30 9.03
N ARG A 11 -2.99 2.20 8.69
CA ARG A 11 -3.69 3.01 9.70
C ARG A 11 -4.76 2.14 10.35
N GLN A 12 -4.74 2.11 11.68
CA GLN A 12 -5.69 1.36 12.53
C GLN A 12 -5.76 -0.16 12.27
N THR A 13 -4.86 -0.70 11.44
CA THR A 13 -4.77 -2.12 11.12
C THR A 13 -3.51 -2.68 11.75
N ALA A 14 -3.67 -3.72 12.57
CA ALA A 14 -2.51 -4.48 13.03
C ALA A 14 -2.03 -5.35 11.87
N THR A 15 -0.76 -5.22 11.50
CA THR A 15 -0.09 -6.13 10.57
C THR A 15 0.89 -6.98 11.36
N TRP A 16 0.75 -8.29 11.27
CA TRP A 16 1.69 -9.26 11.84
C TRP A 16 2.04 -10.33 10.80
N VAL A 17 3.13 -11.04 11.06
CA VAL A 17 3.52 -12.24 10.31
C VAL A 17 3.22 -13.43 11.24
N PRO A 18 2.26 -14.30 10.90
CA PRO A 18 1.87 -15.40 11.78
C PRO A 18 2.96 -16.47 11.87
N ASP A 19 3.08 -17.12 13.03
CA ASP A 19 3.94 -18.32 13.20
C ASP A 19 3.55 -19.42 12.19
N PRO A 20 4.53 -20.13 11.58
CA PRO A 20 5.97 -20.05 11.78
C PRO A 20 6.68 -19.06 10.85
N TYR A 21 5.95 -18.18 10.17
CA TYR A 21 6.52 -17.30 9.14
C TYR A 21 7.25 -16.10 9.74
N ALA A 22 8.32 -15.63 9.10
CA ALA A 22 9.07 -14.46 9.54
C ALA A 22 9.70 -13.68 8.37
N ILE A 23 9.79 -12.35 8.52
CA ILE A 23 10.58 -11.50 7.61
C ILE A 23 12.03 -11.51 8.12
N GLU A 24 12.94 -12.08 7.34
CA GLU A 24 14.37 -12.04 7.65
C GLU A 24 15.00 -10.72 7.21
N ILE A 25 15.80 -10.11 8.08
CA ILE A 25 16.59 -8.90 7.80
C ILE A 25 18.06 -9.23 8.12
N GLY A 26 19.01 -8.64 7.39
CA GLY A 26 20.43 -8.76 7.71
C GLY A 26 21.16 -9.98 7.15
N LYS A 27 20.57 -10.72 6.20
CA LYS A 27 21.20 -11.92 5.61
C LYS A 27 21.35 -11.85 4.08
N PRO A 28 22.58 -11.98 3.52
CA PRO A 28 23.87 -11.78 4.18
C PRO A 28 24.16 -10.28 4.36
N ALA A 29 24.47 -9.85 5.58
CA ALA A 29 24.94 -8.49 5.86
C ALA A 29 26.42 -8.33 5.47
N PRO A 30 26.80 -7.30 4.71
CA PRO A 30 28.20 -6.97 4.47
C PRO A 30 28.96 -6.67 5.78
N ALA A 31 30.29 -6.85 5.78
CA ALA A 31 31.11 -6.47 6.94
C ALA A 31 30.93 -4.98 7.26
N GLY A 32 30.60 -4.66 8.51
CA GLY A 32 30.32 -3.29 8.97
C GLY A 32 28.89 -2.79 8.71
N TYR A 33 27.98 -3.65 8.27
CA TYR A 33 26.55 -3.33 8.18
C TYR A 33 25.95 -3.13 9.57
N ASP A 34 25.28 -1.99 9.75
CA ASP A 34 24.58 -1.60 10.97
C ASP A 34 23.08 -1.53 10.63
N GLU A 35 22.30 -2.39 11.29
CA GLU A 35 20.86 -2.49 11.05
C GLU A 35 20.14 -1.26 11.62
N ARG A 36 19.38 -0.58 10.76
CA ARG A 36 18.66 0.64 11.14
C ARG A 36 17.21 0.55 10.73
N TRP A 37 16.35 1.02 11.64
CA TRP A 37 14.97 1.34 11.30
C TRP A 37 14.95 2.60 10.44
N PHE A 38 14.29 2.50 9.29
CA PHE A 38 14.03 3.63 8.40
C PHE A 38 12.52 3.81 8.26
N ILE A 39 12.08 5.06 8.33
CA ILE A 39 10.69 5.45 8.09
C ILE A 39 10.71 6.49 6.99
N ASN A 40 10.02 6.20 5.90
CA ASN A 40 9.73 7.19 4.87
C ASN A 40 8.41 7.88 5.20
N VAL A 41 8.39 9.21 5.23
CA VAL A 41 7.18 10.00 5.54
C VAL A 41 6.98 11.02 4.43
N HIS A 42 5.86 10.91 3.74
CA HIS A 42 5.35 11.94 2.84
C HIS A 42 4.21 12.70 3.53
N ALA A 43 4.40 14.00 3.76
CA ALA A 43 3.44 14.82 4.50
C ALA A 43 3.04 16.06 3.69
N ILE A 44 1.74 16.20 3.44
CA ILE A 44 1.16 17.36 2.75
C ILE A 44 0.31 18.13 3.76
N ASP A 45 0.67 19.40 3.99
CA ASP A 45 -0.16 20.31 4.79
C ASP A 45 -1.23 20.96 3.91
N THR A 46 -2.48 20.59 4.14
CA THR A 46 -3.64 21.09 3.36
C THR A 46 -4.37 22.25 4.05
N ARG A 47 -3.84 22.77 5.17
CA ARG A 47 -4.45 23.93 5.85
C ARG A 47 -4.36 25.17 4.98
N GLY A 48 -5.47 25.91 4.90
CA GLY A 48 -5.58 27.09 4.05
C GLY A 48 -5.60 26.80 2.55
N ALA A 49 -5.58 25.54 2.11
CA ALA A 49 -5.73 25.20 0.71
C ALA A 49 -7.19 25.40 0.26
N PRO A 50 -7.45 26.12 -0.84
CA PRO A 50 -8.80 26.29 -1.37
C PRO A 50 -9.37 24.97 -1.90
N ASP A 51 -8.49 24.08 -2.38
CA ASP A 51 -8.83 22.72 -2.76
C ASP A 51 -7.82 21.76 -2.09
N LYS A 52 -8.23 21.21 -0.95
CA LYS A 52 -7.43 20.26 -0.18
C LYS A 52 -7.14 18.98 -0.98
N LEU A 53 -8.05 18.60 -1.88
CA LEU A 53 -7.90 17.39 -2.66
C LEU A 53 -6.84 17.57 -3.73
N ALA A 54 -6.86 18.70 -4.45
CA ALA A 54 -5.83 19.00 -5.43
C ALA A 54 -4.43 18.98 -4.80
N CYS A 55 -4.29 19.46 -3.56
CA CYS A 55 -3.05 19.32 -2.80
C CYS A 55 -2.71 17.85 -2.49
N ALA A 56 -3.65 17.09 -1.93
CA ALA A 56 -3.43 15.70 -1.52
C ALA A 56 -3.15 14.75 -2.69
N GLU A 57 -3.69 15.04 -3.87
CA GLU A 57 -3.45 14.29 -5.13
C GLU A 57 -2.29 14.88 -5.95
N CYS A 58 -1.52 15.79 -5.35
CA CYS A 58 -0.29 16.35 -5.93
C CYS A 58 -0.49 16.98 -7.32
N ARG A 59 -1.59 17.71 -7.53
CA ARG A 59 -1.85 18.38 -8.81
C ARG A 59 -0.82 19.46 -9.12
N CYS A 60 -0.14 19.36 -10.26
CA CYS A 60 1.01 20.21 -10.58
C CYS A 60 0.68 21.70 -10.65
N ASP A 61 -0.52 22.06 -11.10
CA ASP A 61 -0.99 23.44 -11.15
C ASP A 61 -1.21 24.05 -9.76
N PHE A 62 -1.49 23.23 -8.75
CA PHE A 62 -1.61 23.67 -7.36
C PHE A 62 -0.26 23.85 -6.68
N TYR A 63 0.80 23.15 -7.11
CA TYR A 63 2.16 23.32 -6.59
C TYR A 63 2.99 24.33 -7.40
N ASN A 64 2.51 24.76 -8.57
CA ASN A 64 3.19 25.67 -9.49
C ASN A 64 4.61 25.18 -9.86
N VAL A 65 4.73 23.88 -10.15
CA VAL A 65 5.98 23.22 -10.52
C VAL A 65 5.96 22.78 -11.98
N THR A 66 7.12 22.87 -12.64
CA THR A 66 7.30 22.46 -14.04
C THR A 66 8.49 21.50 -14.22
N VAL A 67 9.24 21.25 -13.15
CA VAL A 67 10.35 20.31 -13.07
C VAL A 67 10.17 19.40 -11.87
N ASP A 68 10.57 18.14 -12.01
CA ASP A 68 10.55 17.15 -10.95
C ASP A 68 11.73 17.32 -9.97
N GLU A 69 11.81 16.44 -8.97
CA GLU A 69 12.87 16.44 -7.96
C GLU A 69 14.29 16.29 -8.56
N ALA A 70 14.41 15.60 -9.69
CA ALA A 70 15.67 15.43 -10.41
C ALA A 70 16.03 16.64 -11.30
N GLY A 71 15.17 17.66 -11.36
CA GLY A 71 15.33 18.84 -12.22
C GLY A 71 14.94 18.60 -13.68
N SER A 72 14.30 17.46 -14.00
CA SER A 72 13.82 17.16 -15.34
C SER A 72 12.46 17.81 -15.57
N ARG A 73 12.21 18.26 -16.79
CA ARG A 73 10.92 18.89 -17.15
C ARG A 73 9.79 17.87 -17.05
N ILE A 74 8.74 18.23 -16.31
CA ILE A 74 7.53 17.43 -16.20
C ILE A 74 6.82 17.40 -17.57
N GLY A 75 6.47 16.20 -18.02
CA GLY A 75 5.83 16.00 -19.32
C GLY A 75 4.47 16.69 -19.41
N ASN A 76 4.13 17.24 -20.59
CA ASN A 76 2.88 18.01 -20.77
C ASN A 76 1.58 17.24 -20.46
N GLY A 77 1.62 15.90 -20.47
CA GLY A 77 0.46 15.05 -20.12
C GLY A 77 0.38 14.65 -18.65
N TYR A 78 1.42 14.93 -17.86
CA TYR A 78 1.49 14.62 -16.43
C TYR A 78 0.92 15.80 -15.64
N VAL A 79 -0.28 15.61 -15.08
CA VAL A 79 -1.07 16.69 -14.46
C VAL A 79 -1.08 16.64 -12.92
N GLY A 80 -0.58 15.55 -12.32
CA GLY A 80 -0.41 15.43 -10.89
C GLY A 80 0.15 14.07 -10.45
N GLY A 81 0.78 14.07 -9.29
CA GLY A 81 1.45 12.91 -8.69
C GLY A 81 2.80 13.27 -8.06
N LEU A 82 3.60 12.26 -7.73
CA LEU A 82 4.89 12.36 -7.03
C LEU A 82 5.87 13.38 -7.66
N HIS A 83 5.90 13.53 -8.98
CA HIS A 83 6.77 14.52 -9.64
C HIS A 83 6.39 15.97 -9.33
N CYS A 84 5.20 16.20 -8.77
CA CYS A 84 4.67 17.53 -8.52
C CYS A 84 4.64 17.93 -7.04
N CYS A 85 4.87 16.99 -6.11
CA CYS A 85 4.81 17.23 -4.67
C CYS A 85 6.02 16.68 -3.91
N TYR A 86 7.22 16.74 -4.48
CA TYR A 86 8.46 16.30 -3.82
C TYR A 86 8.83 17.17 -2.60
N ASP A 87 9.94 16.82 -1.92
CA ASP A 87 10.33 17.47 -0.67
C ASP A 87 10.37 19.00 -0.78
N SER A 88 9.95 19.67 0.30
CA SER A 88 9.93 21.13 0.43
C SER A 88 9.02 21.89 -0.55
N THR A 89 8.29 21.22 -1.45
CA THR A 89 7.26 21.84 -2.28
C THR A 89 6.06 22.29 -1.43
N ARG A 90 5.31 23.27 -1.94
CA ARG A 90 4.16 23.83 -1.22
C ARG A 90 2.96 23.95 -2.14
N CYS A 91 1.85 23.36 -1.72
CA CYS A 91 0.58 23.56 -2.38
C CYS A 91 0.10 25.01 -2.21
N ARG A 92 -0.63 25.51 -3.20
CA ARG A 92 -1.31 26.80 -3.16
C ARG A 92 -2.25 26.87 -1.95
N VAL A 93 -2.15 27.98 -1.23
CA VAL A 93 -3.02 28.35 -0.12
C VAL A 93 -3.70 29.69 -0.39
N ASP A 94 -4.80 29.96 0.32
CA ASP A 94 -5.51 31.22 0.25
C ASP A 94 -4.64 32.37 0.76
N GLY A 95 -4.82 33.56 0.16
CA GLY A 95 -3.98 34.73 0.46
C GLY A 95 -4.03 35.15 1.94
N ALA A 96 -5.18 35.01 2.60
CA ALA A 96 -5.30 35.27 4.04
C ALA A 96 -4.44 34.31 4.88
N PHE A 97 -4.38 33.04 4.50
CA PHE A 97 -3.54 32.04 5.16
C PHE A 97 -2.05 32.28 4.88
N ALA A 98 -1.70 32.60 3.64
CA ALA A 98 -0.33 32.95 3.25
C ALA A 98 0.23 34.15 4.04
N ASN A 99 -0.62 35.17 4.28
CA ASN A 99 -0.22 36.42 4.94
C ASN A 99 -0.19 36.32 6.47
N ASN A 100 -1.12 35.57 7.06
CA ASN A 100 -1.24 35.50 8.52
C ASN A 100 -0.51 34.28 9.11
N GLY A 101 -0.35 33.22 8.31
CA GLY A 101 0.20 31.93 8.73
C GLY A 101 -0.62 31.25 9.84
N GLU A 102 -0.31 29.98 10.07
CA GLU A 102 -0.56 29.32 11.34
C GLU A 102 0.77 28.98 12.01
N PRO A 103 0.83 28.91 13.35
CA PRO A 103 2.02 28.44 14.04
C PRO A 103 2.41 27.04 13.53
N PRO A 104 3.71 26.72 13.51
CA PRO A 104 4.19 25.40 13.11
C PRO A 104 3.49 24.30 13.91
N ARG A 105 2.95 23.31 13.21
CA ARG A 105 2.36 22.13 13.85
C ARG A 105 3.47 21.10 14.07
N LYS A 106 3.63 20.66 15.32
CA LYS A 106 4.48 19.50 15.64
C LYS A 106 3.61 18.25 15.58
N LEU A 107 3.98 17.34 14.69
CA LEU A 107 3.35 16.03 14.54
C LEU A 107 4.31 14.97 15.07
N PHE A 108 3.75 13.92 15.67
CA PHE A 108 4.50 12.79 16.18
C PHE A 108 3.93 11.51 15.57
N LEU A 109 4.81 10.68 15.03
CA LEU A 109 4.48 9.32 14.63
C LEU A 109 4.83 8.39 15.80
N ARG A 110 3.89 7.54 16.19
CA ARG A 110 4.12 6.49 17.19
C ARG A 110 3.88 5.13 16.55
N TYR A 111 4.89 4.28 16.62
CA TYR A 111 4.84 2.89 16.18
C TYR A 111 5.35 2.01 17.32
N THR A 112 4.80 0.79 17.39
CA THR A 112 5.29 -0.27 18.28
C THR A 112 5.68 -1.42 17.38
N VAL A 113 6.94 -1.82 17.43
CA VAL A 113 7.44 -3.00 16.71
C VAL A 113 7.78 -4.05 17.74
N SER A 114 7.32 -5.28 17.49
CA SER A 114 7.72 -6.47 18.24
C SER A 114 8.54 -7.35 17.32
N TRP A 115 9.69 -7.82 17.79
CA TRP A 115 10.57 -8.72 17.05
C TRP A 115 11.17 -9.77 17.99
N LEU A 116 11.70 -10.84 17.42
CA LEU A 116 12.40 -11.91 18.13
C LEU A 116 13.81 -12.03 17.54
N ASP A 117 14.78 -12.38 18.36
CA ASP A 117 16.14 -12.67 17.89
C ASP A 117 16.12 -13.92 17.00
N TRP A 118 16.91 -13.87 15.93
CA TRP A 118 17.05 -14.98 15.00
C TRP A 118 17.60 -16.22 15.72
N SER A 119 17.01 -17.38 15.47
CA SER A 119 17.53 -18.66 15.94
C SER A 119 17.52 -19.67 14.79
N ASP A 120 18.46 -20.62 14.77
CA ASP A 120 18.51 -21.69 13.75
C ASP A 120 17.30 -22.65 13.81
N ALA A 121 16.35 -22.41 14.71
CA ALA A 121 15.16 -23.19 14.93
C ALA A 121 13.87 -22.45 14.46
N VAL A 122 13.22 -23.06 13.46
CA VAL A 122 11.77 -23.07 13.19
C VAL A 122 11.11 -21.72 12.83
N HIS A 123 11.70 -20.93 11.92
CA HIS A 123 10.90 -19.98 11.15
C HIS A 123 11.00 -20.25 9.65
N VAL A 124 9.94 -19.92 8.94
CA VAL A 124 9.84 -19.99 7.49
C VAL A 124 9.98 -18.57 6.95
N PRO A 125 11.07 -18.26 6.22
CA PRO A 125 11.25 -16.91 5.69
C PRO A 125 10.15 -16.59 4.68
N VAL A 126 9.69 -15.33 4.69
CA VAL A 126 8.78 -14.81 3.68
C VAL A 126 9.47 -13.81 2.78
N ARG A 127 9.11 -13.85 1.49
CA ARG A 127 9.43 -12.82 0.51
C ARG A 127 8.31 -11.81 0.44
N ILE A 128 8.72 -10.57 0.20
CA ILE A 128 7.85 -9.43 0.06
C ILE A 128 7.75 -9.11 -1.41
N TYR A 129 6.53 -9.10 -1.95
CA TYR A 129 6.25 -8.58 -3.28
C TYR A 129 5.33 -7.37 -3.15
N ILE A 130 5.67 -6.29 -3.85
CA ILE A 130 4.83 -5.12 -4.04
C ILE A 130 4.54 -5.09 -5.54
N LEU A 131 3.35 -5.50 -5.89
CA LEU A 131 2.89 -5.53 -7.27
C LEU A 131 2.22 -4.19 -7.61
N ASP A 132 2.33 -3.74 -8.85
CA ASP A 132 1.91 -2.43 -9.35
C ASP A 132 1.02 -2.56 -10.59
N VAL A 133 -0.26 -2.19 -10.46
CA VAL A 133 -1.25 -2.23 -11.55
C VAL A 133 -0.88 -1.37 -12.78
N THR A 134 0.11 -0.51 -12.67
CA THR A 134 0.64 0.32 -13.77
C THR A 134 1.78 -0.34 -14.53
N ASP A 135 2.35 -1.42 -13.99
CA ASP A 135 3.41 -2.15 -14.65
C ASP A 135 2.88 -2.84 -15.91
N THR A 136 3.67 -2.75 -16.99
CA THR A 136 3.36 -3.35 -18.30
C THR A 136 4.49 -4.22 -18.81
N ALA A 137 5.52 -4.45 -18.00
CA ALA A 137 6.74 -5.14 -18.40
C ALA A 137 6.47 -6.51 -19.03
N LEU A 138 5.59 -7.30 -18.40
CA LEU A 138 5.24 -8.63 -18.88
C LEU A 138 4.60 -8.60 -20.28
N PHE A 139 3.67 -7.67 -20.51
CA PHE A 139 3.02 -7.50 -21.82
C PHE A 139 3.99 -7.04 -22.92
N ASP A 140 4.98 -6.23 -22.54
CA ASP A 140 6.01 -5.72 -23.44
C ASP A 140 7.17 -6.71 -23.66
N GLY A 141 7.12 -7.89 -23.03
CA GLY A 141 8.18 -8.91 -23.09
C GLY A 141 9.47 -8.51 -22.36
N ASN A 142 9.38 -7.53 -21.45
CA ASN A 142 10.49 -7.08 -20.63
C ASN A 142 10.55 -7.92 -19.33
N PRO A 143 11.71 -8.53 -19.01
CA PRO A 143 11.84 -9.32 -17.79
C PRO A 143 11.87 -8.48 -16.51
N ASN A 144 12.09 -7.16 -16.61
CA ASN A 144 12.17 -6.28 -15.45
C ASN A 144 10.94 -5.36 -15.37
N PRO A 145 10.32 -5.20 -14.19
CA PRO A 145 9.18 -4.32 -14.01
C PRO A 145 9.55 -2.86 -14.30
N TYR A 146 8.63 -2.11 -14.89
CA TYR A 146 8.82 -0.67 -15.16
C TYR A 146 8.62 0.20 -13.92
N CYS A 147 7.89 -0.29 -12.91
CA CYS A 147 7.59 0.40 -11.66
C CYS A 147 7.15 1.85 -11.89
N LYS A 148 5.99 2.07 -12.54
CA LYS A 148 5.50 3.44 -12.80
C LYS A 148 4.82 4.05 -11.55
N VAL A 149 4.46 3.22 -10.56
CA VAL A 149 4.01 3.57 -9.20
C VAL A 149 2.62 4.21 -9.12
N GLU A 150 2.34 5.18 -9.98
CA GLU A 150 1.11 5.97 -9.92
C GLU A 150 0.49 6.19 -11.31
N TYR A 151 -0.79 6.52 -11.32
CA TYR A 151 -1.51 6.83 -12.54
C TYR A 151 -2.60 7.88 -12.31
N ARG A 152 -3.17 8.34 -13.42
CA ARG A 152 -4.33 9.22 -13.45
C ARG A 152 -5.58 8.39 -13.71
N VAL A 153 -6.64 8.68 -12.96
CA VAL A 153 -8.00 8.21 -13.27
C VAL A 153 -8.73 9.36 -13.94
N ASP A 154 -9.19 9.14 -15.17
CA ASP A 154 -9.95 10.13 -15.92
C ASP A 154 -11.40 10.20 -15.41
N GLU A 155 -12.01 11.38 -15.53
CA GLU A 155 -13.42 11.56 -15.17
C GLU A 155 -14.34 10.82 -16.16
N CYS A 156 -15.35 10.14 -15.64
CA CYS A 156 -16.31 9.40 -16.43
C CYS A 156 -17.16 10.29 -17.35
N SER A 157 -17.65 9.69 -18.44
CA SER A 157 -18.56 10.35 -19.37
C SER A 157 -19.89 10.73 -18.70
N SER A 158 -20.60 11.69 -19.29
CA SER A 158 -21.97 12.03 -18.86
C SER A 158 -22.92 10.82 -18.93
N GLU A 159 -22.73 9.96 -19.92
CA GLU A 159 -23.51 8.75 -20.15
C GLU A 159 -23.27 7.70 -19.07
N ASP A 160 -22.01 7.48 -18.68
CA ASP A 160 -21.67 6.54 -17.61
C ASP A 160 -22.15 7.06 -16.25
N ARG A 161 -22.05 8.38 -16.03
CA ARG A 161 -22.59 9.02 -14.84
C ARG A 161 -24.11 8.86 -14.74
N ALA A 162 -24.83 9.02 -15.85
CA ALA A 162 -26.29 8.81 -15.89
C ALA A 162 -26.70 7.36 -15.58
N LYS A 163 -25.82 6.40 -15.84
CA LYS A 163 -26.02 4.96 -15.54
C LYS A 163 -25.43 4.53 -14.19
N ASN A 164 -24.85 5.46 -13.42
CA ASN A 164 -24.12 5.18 -12.20
C ASN A 164 -22.98 4.15 -12.39
N ASN A 165 -22.25 4.25 -13.50
CA ASN A 165 -21.18 3.34 -13.91
C ASN A 165 -19.81 4.05 -13.96
N CYS A 166 -19.55 4.96 -13.04
CA CYS A 166 -18.28 5.70 -12.95
C CYS A 166 -17.24 4.92 -12.15
N VAL A 167 -16.75 3.83 -12.75
CA VAL A 167 -15.66 3.01 -12.21
C VAL A 167 -14.55 2.94 -13.25
N ASP A 168 -13.36 3.39 -12.85
CA ASP A 168 -12.12 3.11 -13.57
C ASP A 168 -11.54 1.79 -13.06
N MET A 169 -11.44 0.81 -13.94
CA MET A 169 -10.88 -0.50 -13.64
C MET A 169 -9.56 -0.66 -14.38
N LYS A 170 -8.50 -0.89 -13.63
CA LYS A 170 -7.17 -1.15 -14.16
C LYS A 170 -6.74 -2.56 -13.80
N THR A 171 -6.19 -3.27 -14.77
CA THR A 171 -5.73 -4.65 -14.61
C THR A 171 -4.31 -4.79 -15.15
N THR A 172 -3.49 -5.57 -14.45
CA THR A 172 -2.19 -6.02 -14.96
C THR A 172 -1.87 -7.44 -14.54
N GLU A 173 -0.82 -7.99 -15.10
CA GLU A 173 -0.27 -9.30 -14.82
C GLU A 173 1.21 -9.17 -14.44
N GLU A 174 1.59 -9.76 -13.31
CA GLU A 174 2.97 -9.76 -12.82
C GLU A 174 3.38 -11.15 -12.33
N MET A 175 4.62 -11.54 -12.64
CA MET A 175 5.15 -12.84 -12.29
C MET A 175 5.77 -12.83 -10.89
N VAL A 176 5.39 -13.81 -10.07
CA VAL A 176 6.03 -14.06 -8.78
C VAL A 176 7.22 -14.98 -8.98
N SER A 177 8.44 -14.49 -8.71
CA SER A 177 9.68 -15.25 -8.96
C SER A 177 9.84 -16.51 -8.11
N HIS A 178 9.25 -16.53 -6.91
CA HIS A 178 9.31 -17.63 -5.96
C HIS A 178 7.95 -17.80 -5.30
N GLY A 179 7.38 -18.99 -5.46
CA GLY A 179 6.12 -19.40 -4.92
C GLY A 179 6.23 -19.98 -3.50
N GLY A 180 5.07 -20.33 -2.97
CA GLY A 180 4.86 -20.88 -1.64
C GLY A 180 3.53 -20.44 -1.05
N ASP A 181 3.42 -20.47 0.27
CA ASP A 181 2.18 -20.10 0.96
C ASP A 181 1.98 -18.59 0.91
N LEU A 182 0.78 -18.14 0.53
CA LEU A 182 0.38 -16.75 0.65
C LEU A 182 0.04 -16.48 2.13
N VAL A 183 0.94 -15.80 2.83
CA VAL A 183 0.84 -15.57 4.28
C VAL A 183 0.02 -14.34 4.61
N TYR A 184 0.15 -13.30 3.79
CA TYR A 184 -0.51 -12.02 3.97
C TYR A 184 -0.69 -11.35 2.62
N ALA A 185 -1.80 -10.65 2.44
CA ALA A 185 -2.05 -9.84 1.26
C ALA A 185 -2.91 -8.62 1.60
N VAL A 186 -2.54 -7.45 1.06
CA VAL A 186 -3.31 -6.21 1.22
C VAL A 186 -3.08 -5.31 0.01
N ALA A 187 -4.12 -4.61 -0.45
CA ALA A 187 -3.94 -3.58 -1.46
C ALA A 187 -3.63 -2.23 -0.82
N HIS A 188 -2.90 -1.40 -1.56
CA HIS A 188 -2.69 0.00 -1.22
C HIS A 188 -3.36 0.87 -2.28
N LEU A 189 -4.32 1.68 -1.83
CA LEU A 189 -5.10 2.59 -2.65
C LEU A 189 -5.14 3.97 -2.00
N HIS A 190 -5.19 4.99 -2.84
CA HIS A 190 -5.45 6.38 -2.48
C HIS A 190 -6.95 6.68 -2.48
N ARG A 191 -7.30 7.89 -2.04
CA ARG A 191 -8.68 8.40 -2.06
C ARG A 191 -9.33 8.20 -3.43
N GLY A 192 -10.58 7.75 -3.45
CA GLY A 192 -11.29 7.37 -4.67
C GLY A 192 -11.22 5.87 -4.96
N GLY A 193 -10.30 5.13 -4.31
CA GLY A 193 -10.24 3.68 -4.43
C GLY A 193 -11.55 3.03 -3.98
N LEU A 194 -12.02 2.05 -4.75
CA LEU A 194 -13.22 1.25 -4.48
C LEU A 194 -12.88 -0.17 -4.02
N GLY A 195 -11.65 -0.61 -4.25
CA GLY A 195 -11.15 -1.92 -3.85
C GLY A 195 -10.26 -2.53 -4.91
N SER A 196 -9.50 -3.53 -4.49
CA SER A 196 -8.59 -4.27 -5.37
C SER A 196 -8.66 -5.76 -5.08
N SER A 197 -8.35 -6.57 -6.09
CA SER A 197 -8.31 -8.02 -5.96
C SER A 197 -7.08 -8.59 -6.64
N LEU A 198 -6.54 -9.64 -6.05
CA LEU A 198 -5.42 -10.43 -6.54
C LEU A 198 -5.92 -11.83 -6.92
N HIS A 199 -5.57 -12.27 -8.11
CA HIS A 199 -5.97 -13.56 -8.68
C HIS A 199 -4.76 -14.37 -9.13
N GLY A 200 -4.85 -15.69 -8.98
CA GLY A 200 -3.88 -16.62 -9.54
C GLY A 200 -4.04 -16.78 -11.04
N GLN A 201 -3.07 -17.43 -11.68
CA GLN A 201 -3.03 -17.59 -13.14
C GLN A 201 -4.23 -18.37 -13.70
N ASP A 202 -4.82 -19.25 -12.88
CA ASP A 202 -6.02 -20.02 -13.18
C ASP A 202 -7.34 -19.26 -12.91
N GLY A 203 -7.24 -17.97 -12.54
CA GLY A 203 -8.38 -17.12 -12.21
C GLY A 203 -8.91 -17.29 -10.78
N ARG A 204 -8.24 -18.07 -9.92
CA ARG A 204 -8.66 -18.21 -8.51
C ARG A 204 -8.45 -16.91 -7.75
N LEU A 205 -9.44 -16.48 -6.97
CA LEU A 205 -9.29 -15.32 -6.09
C LEU A 205 -8.33 -15.67 -4.94
N LEU A 206 -7.20 -14.96 -4.85
CA LEU A 206 -6.22 -15.10 -3.77
C LEU A 206 -6.52 -14.15 -2.62
N CYS A 207 -6.87 -12.90 -2.94
CA CYS A 207 -7.26 -11.90 -1.95
C CYS A 207 -8.15 -10.83 -2.56
N LYS A 208 -9.13 -10.36 -1.78
CA LYS A 208 -9.90 -9.15 -2.06
C LYS A 208 -9.69 -8.16 -0.93
N SER A 209 -9.18 -6.98 -1.26
CA SER A 209 -8.86 -5.91 -0.31
C SER A 209 -9.74 -4.70 -0.58
N MET A 210 -10.53 -4.32 0.43
CA MET A 210 -11.54 -3.26 0.36
C MET A 210 -11.13 -2.07 1.22
N PRO A 211 -11.37 -0.83 0.75
CA PRO A 211 -11.04 0.37 1.51
C PRO A 211 -11.96 0.57 2.71
N ILE A 212 -11.37 1.04 3.80
CA ILE A 212 -12.08 1.55 4.97
C ILE A 212 -11.98 3.07 4.90
N TYR A 213 -13.11 3.73 4.71
CA TYR A 213 -13.17 5.19 4.65
C TYR A 213 -13.41 5.80 6.02
N GLY A 214 -12.69 6.88 6.31
CA GLY A 214 -12.91 7.66 7.52
C GLY A 214 -14.27 8.36 7.50
N THR A 215 -14.78 8.64 8.68
CA THR A 215 -16.11 9.25 8.89
C THR A 215 -16.09 10.47 9.82
N GLY A 216 -14.92 10.84 10.32
CA GLY A 216 -14.73 11.87 11.34
C GLY A 216 -13.76 12.97 10.92
N GLN A 217 -13.27 13.72 11.92
CA GLN A 217 -12.31 14.82 11.73
C GLN A 217 -11.01 14.59 12.50
N GLU A 218 -10.95 13.53 13.30
CA GLU A 218 -9.79 13.12 14.06
C GLU A 218 -8.72 12.48 13.18
N ALA A 219 -7.46 12.60 13.63
CA ALA A 219 -6.33 12.04 12.91
C ALA A 219 -6.45 10.52 12.80
N GLY A 220 -6.40 10.01 11.57
CA GLY A 220 -6.60 8.60 11.27
C GLY A 220 -8.05 8.16 11.06
N ASN A 221 -9.05 9.05 11.13
CA ASN A 221 -10.45 8.75 10.77
C ASN A 221 -11.04 9.87 9.87
N GLU A 222 -10.21 10.52 9.07
CA GLU A 222 -10.61 11.70 8.31
C GLU A 222 -11.67 11.37 7.23
N GLU A 223 -12.79 12.09 7.26
CA GLU A 223 -13.92 11.88 6.34
C GLU A 223 -13.48 11.92 4.87
N GLY A 224 -13.85 10.88 4.14
CA GLY A 224 -13.59 10.76 2.71
C GLY A 224 -12.15 10.39 2.35
N TYR A 225 -11.29 10.10 3.32
CA TYR A 225 -9.98 9.47 3.10
C TYR A 225 -10.04 7.97 3.35
N ILE A 226 -9.21 7.21 2.63
CA ILE A 226 -8.95 5.82 3.00
C ILE A 226 -8.09 5.85 4.27
N VAL A 227 -8.60 5.25 5.34
CA VAL A 227 -7.97 5.19 6.66
C VAL A 227 -7.63 3.76 7.09
N GLY A 228 -7.80 2.80 6.17
CA GLY A 228 -7.47 1.40 6.35
C GLY A 228 -7.86 0.60 5.11
N MET A 229 -7.40 -0.64 5.02
CA MET A 229 -7.81 -1.58 3.99
C MET A 229 -8.05 -2.95 4.63
N SER A 230 -9.00 -3.73 4.10
CA SER A 230 -9.16 -5.11 4.54
C SER A 230 -7.97 -5.96 4.09
N THR A 231 -7.47 -6.80 4.99
CA THR A 231 -6.31 -7.66 4.78
C THR A 231 -6.73 -9.12 4.63
N CYS A 232 -6.01 -9.89 3.83
CA CYS A 232 -6.16 -11.34 3.77
C CYS A 232 -5.05 -12.02 4.56
N TYR A 233 -5.44 -12.90 5.47
CA TYR A 233 -4.58 -13.81 6.21
C TYR A 233 -5.08 -15.24 5.97
N PRO A 234 -4.68 -15.89 4.87
CA PRO A 234 -5.07 -17.27 4.61
C PRO A 234 -4.52 -18.21 5.68
N GLU A 235 -5.24 -19.30 5.95
CA GLU A 235 -4.71 -20.36 6.80
C GLU A 235 -3.46 -20.97 6.13
N PRO A 236 -2.40 -21.28 6.91
CA PRO A 236 -1.17 -21.85 6.39
C PRO A 236 -1.41 -23.03 5.44
N GLY A 237 -0.80 -23.00 4.25
CA GLY A 237 -0.93 -24.06 3.24
C GLY A 237 -2.24 -24.08 2.43
N THR A 238 -3.24 -23.24 2.73
CA THR A 238 -4.54 -23.24 2.03
C THR A 238 -4.53 -22.43 0.73
N VAL A 239 -3.78 -21.33 0.70
CA VAL A 239 -3.62 -20.49 -0.48
C VAL A 239 -2.14 -20.48 -0.85
N LYS A 240 -1.83 -20.96 -2.05
CA LYS A 240 -0.47 -21.09 -2.57
C LYS A 240 -0.33 -20.38 -3.90
N VAL A 241 0.87 -19.89 -4.16
CA VAL A 241 1.33 -19.42 -5.46
C VAL A 241 2.53 -20.27 -5.89
N SER A 242 2.67 -20.53 -7.19
CA SER A 242 3.75 -21.36 -7.73
C SER A 242 4.95 -20.51 -8.16
N ASP A 243 6.12 -21.14 -8.27
CA ASP A 243 7.30 -20.50 -8.87
C ASP A 243 6.98 -20.06 -10.31
N GLY A 244 7.21 -18.78 -10.60
CA GLY A 244 6.92 -18.19 -11.91
C GLY A 244 5.43 -18.04 -12.21
N GLU A 245 4.55 -18.20 -11.22
CA GLU A 245 3.11 -17.98 -11.42
C GLU A 245 2.83 -16.51 -11.73
N VAL A 246 2.04 -16.28 -12.76
CA VAL A 246 1.59 -14.94 -13.15
C VAL A 246 0.32 -14.61 -12.39
N LEU A 247 0.38 -13.57 -11.56
CA LEU A 247 -0.76 -13.08 -10.79
C LEU A 247 -1.41 -11.90 -11.50
N THR A 248 -2.74 -11.88 -11.47
CA THR A 248 -3.53 -10.77 -12.02
C THR A 248 -3.97 -9.85 -10.89
N ILE A 249 -3.68 -8.56 -11.02
CA ILE A 249 -4.11 -7.51 -10.10
C ILE A 249 -5.22 -6.72 -10.78
N VAL A 250 -6.31 -6.49 -10.07
CA VAL A 250 -7.38 -5.60 -10.50
C VAL A 250 -7.52 -4.49 -9.47
N SER A 251 -7.41 -3.23 -9.89
CA SER A 251 -7.58 -2.03 -9.07
C SER A 251 -8.79 -1.27 -9.58
N ASN A 252 -9.71 -0.90 -8.68
CA ASN A 252 -10.90 -0.14 -9.02
C ASN A 252 -10.89 1.21 -8.30
N TYR A 253 -11.16 2.27 -9.06
CA TYR A 253 -11.34 3.63 -8.56
C TYR A 253 -12.68 4.19 -9.01
N SER A 254 -13.24 5.09 -8.21
CA SER A 254 -14.32 5.96 -8.65
C SER A 254 -13.76 6.91 -9.71
N SER A 255 -14.42 6.95 -10.86
CA SER A 255 -14.16 7.95 -11.89
C SER A 255 -15.23 9.04 -11.90
N GLU A 256 -16.01 9.20 -10.82
CA GLU A 256 -17.00 10.28 -10.71
C GLU A 256 -16.39 11.67 -10.89
N ARG A 257 -15.09 11.79 -10.59
CA ARG A 257 -14.22 12.92 -10.89
C ARG A 257 -12.84 12.39 -11.26
N GLN A 258 -12.04 13.24 -11.87
CA GLN A 258 -10.63 12.93 -12.12
C GLN A 258 -9.86 12.78 -10.80
N HIS A 259 -8.94 11.81 -10.76
CA HIS A 259 -7.94 11.67 -9.69
C HIS A 259 -6.52 11.64 -10.27
N THR A 260 -5.56 12.25 -9.57
CA THR A 260 -4.13 12.23 -9.96
C THR A 260 -3.26 11.60 -8.88
N GLY A 261 -2.13 11.03 -9.29
CA GLY A 261 -1.19 10.39 -8.37
C GLY A 261 -1.82 9.25 -7.56
N VAL A 262 -2.79 8.53 -8.13
CA VAL A 262 -3.38 7.37 -7.46
C VAL A 262 -2.48 6.16 -7.64
N MET A 263 -2.42 5.30 -6.63
CA MET A 263 -1.66 4.06 -6.66
C MET A 263 -2.60 2.85 -6.71
N GLY A 264 -2.13 1.76 -7.31
CA GLY A 264 -2.86 0.49 -7.32
C GLY A 264 -1.91 -0.63 -7.03
N HIS A 265 -1.36 -0.63 -5.80
CA HIS A 265 -0.38 -1.62 -5.40
C HIS A 265 -1.03 -2.79 -4.67
N PHE A 266 -0.41 -3.97 -4.75
CA PHE A 266 -0.76 -5.12 -3.94
C PHE A 266 0.49 -5.63 -3.21
N TYR A 267 0.47 -5.53 -1.89
CA TYR A 267 1.52 -6.04 -1.02
C TYR A 267 1.19 -7.47 -0.61
N ILE A 268 2.11 -8.41 -0.86
CA ILE A 268 1.96 -9.80 -0.45
C ILE A 268 3.21 -10.34 0.25
N LEU A 269 2.98 -11.23 1.21
CA LEU A 269 4.00 -12.08 1.82
C LEU A 269 3.83 -13.51 1.30
N VAL A 270 4.87 -14.03 0.67
CA VAL A 270 4.92 -15.42 0.18
C VAL A 270 6.01 -16.16 0.93
N ALA A 271 5.66 -17.24 1.60
CA ALA A 271 6.62 -18.09 2.31
C ALA A 271 7.53 -18.83 1.33
N ASP A 272 8.82 -18.92 1.60
CA ASP A 272 9.71 -19.75 0.81
C ASP A 272 9.33 -21.23 0.94
N GLN A 273 9.25 -21.95 -0.19
CA GLN A 273 9.16 -23.41 -0.18
C GLN A 273 10.47 -24.02 0.33
N GLN A 274 10.64 -24.14 1.64
CA GLN A 274 11.60 -25.11 2.18
C GLN A 274 10.89 -26.44 2.33
N GLU A 275 11.26 -27.42 1.51
CA GLU A 275 10.84 -28.83 1.57
C GLU A 275 11.06 -29.52 2.95
N GLN A 276 11.60 -28.83 3.97
CA GLN A 276 12.02 -29.42 5.23
C GLN A 276 11.44 -28.81 6.51
N ALA A 277 10.62 -27.75 6.46
CA ALA A 277 10.06 -27.15 7.68
C ALA A 277 8.87 -27.94 8.25
N LEU A 278 8.14 -28.71 7.43
CA LEU A 278 6.93 -29.44 7.86
C LEU A 278 7.19 -30.67 8.76
N ASN A 279 8.45 -31.07 8.96
CA ASN A 279 8.82 -32.23 9.79
C ASN A 279 9.43 -31.87 11.16
N LYS A 280 9.45 -30.59 11.55
CA LYS A 280 9.89 -30.20 12.89
C LYS A 280 8.68 -30.09 13.83
N PRO A 281 8.74 -30.67 15.04
CA PRO A 281 7.61 -30.62 15.97
C PRO A 281 7.28 -29.16 16.28
N THR A 282 6.01 -28.83 16.18
CA THR A 282 5.45 -27.54 16.57
C THR A 282 5.78 -27.31 18.04
N LEU A 283 6.77 -26.48 18.32
CA LEU A 283 7.00 -25.99 19.68
C LEU A 283 5.90 -24.97 19.95
N CYS A 284 4.89 -25.38 20.71
CA CYS A 284 3.92 -24.47 21.27
C CYS A 284 4.63 -23.46 22.17
N PHE A 285 4.99 -22.30 21.63
CA PHE A 285 5.32 -21.15 22.46
C PHE A 285 4.02 -20.62 23.06
N SER A 286 3.74 -21.06 24.29
CA SER A 286 2.79 -20.39 25.14
C SER A 286 3.39 -19.04 25.54
N PHE A 287 3.00 -17.98 24.84
CA PHE A 287 3.27 -16.62 25.30
C PHE A 287 2.69 -16.45 26.72
N PRO A 288 3.45 -15.94 27.70
CA PRO A 288 2.92 -15.69 29.03
C PRO A 288 2.24 -14.32 29.07
N TYR A 289 1.38 -13.99 28.10
CA TYR A 289 0.44 -12.88 28.24
C TYR A 289 -0.82 -13.23 27.47
N SER A 290 -1.90 -13.45 28.23
CA SER A 290 -3.26 -13.45 27.74
C SER A 290 -3.56 -12.07 27.16
N TRP A 291 -3.35 -11.89 25.86
CA TRP A 291 -3.89 -10.72 25.16
C TRP A 291 -5.38 -10.96 25.02
N CYS A 292 -6.14 -10.52 26.04
CA CYS A 292 -7.56 -10.26 25.88
C CYS A 292 -7.69 -9.23 24.76
N LEU A 293 -8.11 -9.68 23.58
CA LEU A 293 -8.73 -8.80 22.60
C LEU A 293 -9.84 -8.03 23.33
N PRO A 294 -9.85 -6.69 23.31
CA PRO A 294 -10.99 -5.95 23.84
C PRO A 294 -12.26 -6.38 23.08
N SER A 295 -13.35 -6.58 23.83
CA SER A 295 -14.62 -7.18 23.40
C SER A 295 -15.36 -6.41 22.30
N TRP A 296 -14.94 -5.21 21.95
CA TRP A 296 -15.50 -4.41 20.86
C TRP A 296 -15.10 -4.85 19.43
N MET A 297 -14.13 -5.76 19.26
CA MET A 297 -13.78 -6.30 17.92
C MET A 297 -14.73 -7.40 17.41
N TRP A 298 -15.78 -7.74 18.17
CA TRP A 298 -16.79 -8.74 17.80
C TRP A 298 -18.18 -8.13 17.55
N SER A 299 -18.24 -6.91 17.01
CA SER A 299 -19.51 -6.33 16.55
C SER A 299 -19.39 -5.95 15.07
N ASN A 300 -19.73 -6.90 14.19
CA ASN A 300 -20.63 -6.68 13.07
C ASN A 300 -20.77 -7.98 12.28
N GLN A 301 -21.64 -8.86 12.77
CA GLN A 301 -22.52 -9.64 11.91
C GLN A 301 -23.79 -8.80 11.70
N MET A 302 -23.87 -8.15 10.54
CA MET A 302 -25.02 -8.05 9.64
C MET A 302 -24.66 -7.16 8.46
#